data_AF-A0A1G6XRB0-F1
#
_entry.id   AF-A0A1G6XRB0-F1
#
_cell.length_a   1.000
_cell.length_b   1.000
_cell.length_c   1.000
_cell.angle_alpha   90.00
_cell.angle_beta   90.00
_cell.angle_gamma   90.00
#
_symmetry.space_group_name_H-M   'P 1'
#
loop_
_entity.id
_entity.type
_entity.pdbx_description
1 polymer ?
#
loop_
_entity_poly.entity_id
_entity_poly.type
_entity_poly.pdbx_seq_one_letter_code
_entity_poly.pdbx_strand_id
1 'polypeptide(L)'
;MVHLPPLLADLLREHRDRNPDARFVSTGAHGALWRWSNFRRRIWLPALAGNPKLGSAPLQEDMHFHDLHHIHQTRLIEDSAPRVLRLTRLGHRRKDVDDDYSHVTDAMVERMLIRLQTRWEQDGGWTWPETDAVPTKAARPLRYGDWSDHAASQNDQRPAGKIRWQGVDLHV
;
A
#
# COMPACT_ATOMS: atom_id res chain seq x y z
N MET A 1 4.68 12.47 -16.38
CA MET A 1 4.29 11.09 -16.74
C MET A 1 4.91 10.15 -15.71
N VAL A 2 4.19 9.12 -15.26
CA VAL A 2 4.69 8.16 -14.26
C VAL A 2 4.95 6.82 -14.95
N HIS A 3 6.19 6.30 -14.84
CA HIS A 3 6.56 5.00 -15.37
C HIS A 3 6.23 3.89 -14.35
N LEU A 4 5.66 2.79 -14.84
CA LEU A 4 5.22 1.66 -14.01
C LEU A 4 6.21 0.50 -14.13
N PRO A 5 6.61 -0.13 -13.00
CA PRO A 5 7.34 -1.39 -13.07
C PRO A 5 6.43 -2.50 -13.63
N PRO A 6 6.99 -3.54 -14.28
CA PRO A 6 6.20 -4.63 -14.88
C PRO A 6 5.19 -5.23 -13.92
N LEU A 7 5.59 -5.53 -12.67
CA LEU A 7 4.70 -6.06 -11.64
C LEU A 7 3.39 -5.26 -11.47
N LEU A 8 3.48 -3.93 -11.49
CA LEU A 8 2.34 -3.06 -11.24
C LEU A 8 1.48 -2.95 -12.50
N ALA A 9 2.10 -2.96 -13.67
CA ALA A 9 1.38 -3.03 -14.93
C ALA A 9 0.59 -4.34 -15.05
N ASP A 10 1.19 -5.46 -14.65
CA ASP A 10 0.56 -6.79 -14.66
C ASP A 10 -0.60 -6.84 -13.65
N LEU A 11 -0.38 -6.43 -12.39
CA LEU A 11 -1.44 -6.37 -11.37
C LEU A 11 -2.61 -5.46 -11.78
N LEU A 12 -2.32 -4.32 -12.42
CA LEU A 12 -3.37 -3.42 -12.92
C LEU A 12 -4.12 -4.00 -14.12
N ARG A 13 -3.45 -4.73 -15.02
CA ARG A 13 -4.10 -5.47 -16.11
C ARG A 13 -5.01 -6.54 -15.58
N GLU A 14 -4.51 -7.39 -14.68
CA GLU A 14 -5.31 -8.43 -14.06
C GLU A 14 -6.51 -7.87 -13.27
N HIS A 15 -6.32 -6.74 -12.58
CA HIS A 15 -7.41 -6.06 -11.88
C HIS A 15 -8.47 -5.53 -12.86
N ARG A 16 -8.04 -4.99 -14.01
CA ARG A 16 -8.93 -4.55 -15.09
C ARG A 16 -9.71 -5.72 -15.68
N ASP A 17 -9.06 -6.85 -15.93
CA ASP A 17 -9.69 -8.02 -16.55
C ASP A 17 -10.77 -8.62 -15.64
N ARG A 18 -10.58 -8.54 -14.32
CA ARG A 18 -11.61 -8.93 -13.32
C ARG A 18 -12.74 -7.91 -13.17
N ASN A 19 -12.55 -6.68 -13.66
CA ASN A 19 -13.51 -5.57 -13.52
C ASN A 19 -13.70 -4.86 -14.88
N PRO A 20 -14.16 -5.57 -15.93
CA PRO A 20 -14.20 -5.04 -17.30
C PRO A 20 -15.13 -3.83 -17.42
N ASP A 21 -16.25 -3.85 -16.70
CA ASP A 21 -17.29 -2.81 -16.77
C ASP A 21 -17.00 -1.60 -15.83
N ALA A 22 -15.94 -1.65 -15.03
CA ALA A 22 -15.65 -0.61 -14.07
C ALA A 22 -15.10 0.65 -14.76
N ARG A 23 -15.84 1.76 -14.69
CA ARG A 23 -15.39 3.05 -15.24
C ARG A 23 -14.06 3.54 -14.63
N PHE A 24 -13.84 3.28 -13.34
CA PHE A 24 -12.63 3.67 -12.61
C PHE A 24 -11.81 2.45 -12.23
N VAL A 25 -10.49 2.64 -12.06
CA VAL A 25 -9.59 1.53 -11.66
C VAL A 25 -10.00 0.96 -10.31
N SER A 26 -10.25 1.80 -9.31
CA SER A 26 -10.72 1.36 -7.99
C SER A 26 -12.11 1.92 -7.71
N THR A 27 -13.08 1.04 -7.44
CA THR A 27 -14.46 1.41 -7.16
C THR A 27 -14.96 0.80 -5.86
N GLY A 28 -15.94 1.47 -5.25
CA GLY A 28 -16.77 0.85 -4.21
C GLY A 28 -17.68 -0.24 -4.77
N ALA A 29 -18.40 -0.93 -3.89
CA ALA A 29 -19.32 -2.03 -4.24
C ALA A 29 -20.41 -1.69 -5.28
N HIS A 30 -20.63 -0.41 -5.58
CA HIS A 30 -21.61 0.07 -6.55
C HIS A 30 -20.95 0.78 -7.76
N GLY A 31 -19.66 0.54 -8.02
CA GLY A 31 -18.96 1.14 -9.17
C GLY A 31 -18.60 2.62 -9.02
N ALA A 32 -18.97 3.26 -7.91
CA ALA A 32 -18.65 4.65 -7.62
C ALA A 32 -17.23 4.83 -7.06
N LEU A 33 -16.67 6.04 -7.19
CA LEU A 33 -15.40 6.40 -6.57
C LEU A 33 -15.45 6.26 -5.04
N TRP A 34 -14.32 5.86 -4.47
CA TRP A 34 -14.16 5.82 -3.02
C TRP A 34 -14.10 7.23 -2.44
N ARG A 35 -14.97 7.51 -1.47
CA ARG A 35 -14.71 8.58 -0.51
C ARG A 35 -13.57 8.14 0.42
N TRP A 36 -12.66 9.06 0.69
CA TRP A 36 -11.49 8.80 1.54
C TRP A 36 -11.85 8.17 2.89
N SER A 37 -12.84 8.74 3.59
CA SER A 37 -13.30 8.23 4.89
C SER A 37 -13.81 6.79 4.82
N ASN A 38 -14.49 6.44 3.73
CA ASN A 38 -14.97 5.08 3.50
C ASN A 38 -13.82 4.12 3.18
N PHE A 39 -12.87 4.55 2.33
CA PHE A 39 -11.68 3.76 2.02
C PHE A 39 -10.86 3.47 3.29
N ARG A 40 -10.59 4.52 4.09
CA ARG A 40 -9.84 4.38 5.35
C ARG A 40 -10.48 3.36 6.28
N ARG A 41 -11.79 3.48 6.51
CA ARG A 41 -12.50 2.62 7.47
C ARG A 41 -12.72 1.19 6.96
N ARG A 42 -13.00 1.02 5.67
CA ARG A 42 -13.46 -0.27 5.12
C ARG A 42 -12.37 -1.11 4.46
N ILE A 43 -11.27 -0.49 4.03
CA ILE A 43 -10.20 -1.16 3.31
C ILE A 43 -8.88 -1.01 4.06
N TRP A 44 -8.49 0.23 4.37
CA TRP A 44 -7.17 0.50 4.96
C TRP A 44 -7.00 -0.08 6.37
N LEU A 45 -7.84 0.35 7.34
CA LEU A 45 -7.72 -0.12 8.72
C LEU A 45 -7.88 -1.65 8.84
N PRO A 46 -8.83 -2.30 8.16
CA PRO A 46 -8.91 -3.76 8.16
C PRO A 46 -7.67 -4.45 7.56
N ALA A 47 -7.04 -3.87 6.53
CA ALA A 47 -5.81 -4.42 5.97
C ALA A 47 -4.63 -4.32 6.95
N LEU A 48 -4.56 -3.25 7.76
CA LEU A 48 -3.51 -3.08 8.78
C LEU A 48 -3.71 -3.97 10.00
N ALA A 49 -4.94 -4.17 10.44
CA ALA A 49 -5.27 -5.07 11.55
C ALA A 49 -5.03 -6.55 11.21
N GLY A 50 -4.85 -6.87 9.92
CA GLY A 50 -4.75 -8.23 9.46
C GLY A 50 -6.05 -9.01 9.62
N ASN A 51 -6.01 -10.29 9.26
CA ASN A 51 -7.12 -11.21 9.41
C ASN A 51 -6.57 -12.61 9.72
N PRO A 52 -6.57 -13.02 11.00
CA PRO A 52 -6.09 -14.34 11.40
C PRO A 52 -6.80 -15.50 10.70
N LYS A 53 -8.07 -15.34 10.30
CA LYS A 53 -8.81 -16.37 9.56
C LYS A 53 -8.30 -16.55 8.12
N LEU A 54 -7.66 -15.52 7.57
CA LEU A 54 -7.01 -15.56 6.25
C LEU A 54 -5.49 -15.70 6.37
N GLY A 55 -4.98 -15.98 7.57
CA GLY A 55 -3.55 -16.16 7.82
C GLY A 55 -2.72 -14.86 7.78
N SER A 56 -3.33 -13.68 7.79
CA SER A 56 -2.60 -12.40 7.83
C SER A 56 -2.52 -11.86 9.26
N ALA A 57 -1.30 -11.62 9.72
CA ALA A 57 -1.02 -10.93 10.98
C ALA A 57 -1.24 -9.41 10.82
N PRO A 58 -1.49 -8.68 11.93
CA PRO A 58 -1.44 -7.22 11.91
C PRO A 58 -0.10 -6.72 11.38
N LEU A 59 -0.13 -5.64 10.60
CA LEU A 59 1.05 -5.00 10.02
C LEU A 59 1.57 -3.90 10.95
N GLN A 60 1.09 -2.67 10.77
CA GLN A 60 1.32 -1.53 11.64
C GLN A 60 -0.01 -0.78 11.73
N GLU A 61 -0.75 -0.98 12.82
CA GLU A 61 -2.13 -0.53 12.96
C GLU A 61 -2.28 1.01 12.92
N ASP A 62 -1.24 1.72 13.34
CA ASP A 62 -1.20 3.18 13.35
C ASP A 62 -0.70 3.79 12.02
N MET A 63 -0.43 2.97 11.00
CA MET A 63 0.09 3.47 9.73
C MET A 63 -0.96 4.32 9.01
N HIS A 64 -0.58 5.54 8.64
CA HIS A 64 -1.37 6.40 7.77
C HIS A 64 -1.11 5.99 6.33
N PHE A 65 -2.10 6.17 5.45
CA PHE A 65 -1.90 5.85 4.03
C PHE A 65 -0.80 6.71 3.39
N HIS A 66 -0.59 7.95 3.85
CA HIS A 66 0.52 8.79 3.39
C HIS A 66 1.89 8.19 3.73
N ASP A 67 1.97 7.33 4.75
CA ASP A 67 3.22 6.67 5.12
C ASP A 67 3.68 5.72 4.01
N LEU A 68 2.78 5.20 3.17
CA LEU A 68 3.17 4.47 1.96
C LEU A 68 4.01 5.32 1.00
N HIS A 69 3.71 6.61 0.90
CA HIS A 69 4.46 7.55 0.08
C HIS A 69 5.87 7.79 0.67
N HIS A 70 5.96 7.89 2.00
CA HIS A 70 7.24 7.97 2.70
C HIS A 70 8.06 6.69 2.56
N ILE A 71 7.44 5.52 2.72
CA ILE A 71 8.09 4.22 2.52
C ILE A 71 8.64 4.13 1.10
N HIS A 72 7.83 4.48 0.09
CA HIS A 72 8.28 4.49 -1.31
C HIS A 72 9.45 5.45 -1.54
N GLN A 73 9.42 6.65 -0.96
CA GLN A 73 10.55 7.58 -1.02
C GLN A 73 11.81 7.00 -0.37
N THR A 74 11.69 6.37 0.80
CA THR A 74 12.80 5.70 1.49
C THR A 74 13.36 4.55 0.65
N ARG A 75 12.51 3.71 0.05
CA ARG A 75 12.97 2.62 -0.86
C ARG A 75 13.77 3.16 -2.04
N LEU A 76 13.32 4.26 -2.65
CA LEU A 76 14.08 4.89 -3.73
C LEU A 76 15.43 5.45 -3.26
N ILE A 77 15.56 5.88 -2.00
CA ILE A 77 16.84 6.30 -1.43
C ILE A 77 17.76 5.09 -1.22
N GLU A 78 17.23 4.00 -0.64
CA GLU A 78 17.95 2.73 -0.44
C GLU A 78 18.49 2.18 -1.78
N ASP A 79 17.68 2.23 -2.84
CA ASP A 79 18.06 1.80 -4.19
C ASP A 79 18.99 2.80 -4.91
N SER A 80 19.44 3.84 -4.22
CA SER A 80 20.31 4.90 -4.76
C SER A 80 19.70 5.62 -5.98
N ALA A 81 18.37 5.71 -6.07
CA ALA A 81 17.71 6.45 -7.15
C ALA A 81 18.05 7.95 -7.02
N PRO A 82 18.50 8.62 -8.09
CA PRO A 82 18.91 10.02 -8.01
C PRO A 82 17.80 10.94 -7.53
N ARG A 83 18.14 11.98 -6.76
CA ARG A 83 17.18 12.90 -6.13
C ARG A 83 16.17 13.48 -7.12
N VAL A 84 16.64 13.93 -8.27
CA VAL A 84 15.82 14.49 -9.34
C VAL A 84 14.74 13.53 -9.85
N LEU A 85 15.06 12.23 -9.92
CA LEU A 85 14.11 11.20 -10.30
C LEU A 85 13.07 10.96 -9.19
N ARG A 86 13.52 10.91 -7.92
CA ARG A 86 12.61 10.73 -6.78
C ARG A 86 11.59 11.85 -6.69
N LEU A 87 12.03 13.12 -6.76
CA LEU A 87 11.14 14.28 -6.71
C LEU A 87 10.13 14.26 -7.86
N THR A 88 10.61 13.98 -9.08
CA THR A 88 9.75 13.91 -10.27
C THR A 88 8.71 12.80 -10.15
N ARG A 89 9.10 11.62 -9.69
CA ARG A 89 8.21 10.46 -9.52
C ARG A 89 7.12 10.70 -8.47
N LEU A 90 7.48 11.36 -7.37
CA LEU A 90 6.57 11.68 -6.26
C LEU A 90 5.75 12.95 -6.50
N GLY A 91 5.96 13.64 -7.63
CA GLY A 91 5.27 14.90 -7.94
C GLY A 91 5.68 16.08 -7.04
N HIS A 92 6.86 16.01 -6.42
CA HIS A 92 7.37 17.10 -5.59
C HIS A 92 7.91 18.24 -6.46
N ARG A 93 7.68 19.48 -6.00
CA ARG A 93 8.29 20.66 -6.61
C ARG A 93 9.78 20.70 -6.30
N ARG A 94 10.58 20.91 -7.33
CA ARG A 94 12.00 21.23 -7.27
C ARG A 94 12.17 22.64 -6.72
N LYS A 95 13.05 22.84 -5.75
CA LYS A 95 13.27 24.15 -5.11
C LYS A 95 14.73 24.56 -5.07
N ASP A 96 15.65 23.64 -5.35
CA ASP A 96 17.07 23.85 -5.14
C ASP A 96 17.79 24.00 -6.49
N VAL A 97 18.86 24.81 -6.51
CA VAL A 97 19.63 25.13 -7.72
C VAL A 97 20.18 23.86 -8.42
N ASP A 98 20.53 22.83 -7.65
CA ASP A 98 20.98 21.53 -8.20
C ASP A 98 19.90 20.80 -9.01
N ASP A 99 18.62 21.06 -8.73
CA ASP A 99 17.50 20.45 -9.45
C ASP A 99 17.29 21.09 -10.84
N ASP A 100 17.82 22.29 -11.07
CA ASP A 100 17.76 23.01 -12.35
C ASP A 100 18.76 22.42 -13.36
N TYR A 101 19.88 21.88 -12.89
CA TYR A 101 20.93 21.29 -13.74
C TYR A 101 20.76 19.79 -13.99
N SER A 102 19.82 19.13 -13.31
CA SER A 102 19.62 17.69 -13.40
C SER A 102 18.30 17.34 -14.08
N HIS A 103 18.40 16.56 -15.17
CA HIS A 103 17.25 16.03 -15.88
C HIS A 103 17.07 14.54 -15.59
N VAL A 104 15.82 14.09 -15.59
CA VAL A 104 15.52 12.67 -15.57
C VAL A 104 15.84 12.10 -16.95
N THR A 105 16.64 11.04 -16.99
CA THR A 105 16.98 10.32 -18.21
C THR A 105 16.29 8.96 -18.23
N ASP A 106 16.08 8.39 -19.42
CA ASP A 106 15.48 7.07 -19.58
C ASP A 106 16.28 5.98 -18.86
N ALA A 107 17.62 6.07 -18.88
CA ALA A 107 18.48 5.12 -18.19
C ALA A 107 18.32 5.17 -16.65
N MET A 108 17.96 6.33 -16.07
CA MET A 108 17.65 6.42 -14.64
C MET A 108 16.30 5.80 -14.33
N VAL A 109 15.30 6.02 -15.21
CA VAL A 109 13.97 5.43 -15.09
C VAL A 109 14.07 3.91 -15.18
N GLU A 110 14.73 3.38 -16.21
CA GLU A 110 14.91 1.94 -16.42
C GLU A 110 15.55 1.26 -15.21
N ARG A 111 16.67 1.81 -14.70
CA ARG A 111 17.33 1.30 -13.49
C ARG A 111 16.40 1.27 -12.28
N MET A 112 15.62 2.34 -12.07
CA MET A 112 14.64 2.38 -10.99
C MET A 112 13.55 1.31 -11.16
N LEU A 113 13.03 1.11 -12.38
CA LEU A 113 12.01 0.09 -12.63
C LEU A 113 12.54 -1.32 -12.37
N ILE A 114 13.77 -1.61 -12.81
CA ILE A 114 14.44 -2.89 -12.54
C ILE A 114 14.59 -3.12 -11.03
N ARG A 115 15.05 -2.12 -10.27
CA ARG A 115 15.22 -2.24 -8.81
C ARG A 115 13.89 -2.53 -8.11
N LEU A 116 12.83 -1.80 -8.46
CA LEU A 116 11.49 -2.03 -7.90
C LEU A 116 10.96 -3.42 -8.25
N GLN A 117 11.21 -3.91 -9.47
CA GLN A 117 10.83 -5.26 -9.90
C GLN A 117 11.59 -6.34 -9.15
N THR A 118 12.92 -6.26 -9.10
CA THR A 118 13.75 -7.23 -8.39
C THR A 118 13.39 -7.31 -6.91
N ARG A 119 13.13 -6.17 -6.29
CA ARG A 119 12.75 -6.11 -4.88
C ARG A 119 11.42 -6.82 -4.63
N TRP A 120 10.44 -6.64 -5.50
CA TRP A 120 9.16 -7.36 -5.42
C TRP A 120 9.31 -8.87 -5.51
N GLU A 121 10.16 -9.33 -6.43
CA GLU A 121 10.46 -10.76 -6.60
C GLU A 121 11.17 -11.34 -5.37
N GLN A 122 12.02 -10.55 -4.71
CA GLN A 122 12.70 -10.93 -3.47
C GLN A 122 11.77 -10.95 -2.25
N ASP A 123 10.83 -9.99 -2.17
CA ASP A 123 9.84 -9.88 -1.10
C ASP A 123 8.72 -10.95 -1.21
N GLY A 124 8.81 -11.87 -2.19
CA GLY A 124 7.91 -13.02 -2.34
C GLY A 124 6.73 -12.80 -3.30
N GLY A 125 6.62 -11.61 -3.88
CA GLY A 125 5.58 -11.24 -4.82
C GLY A 125 4.15 -11.31 -4.26
N TRP A 126 3.17 -11.21 -5.17
CA TRP A 126 1.75 -11.41 -4.90
C TRP A 126 1.09 -11.98 -6.14
N THR A 127 0.28 -13.00 -5.93
CA THR A 127 -0.67 -13.51 -6.90
C THR A 127 -2.04 -13.45 -6.27
N TRP A 128 -3.05 -13.05 -7.04
CA TRP A 128 -4.42 -13.20 -6.56
C TRP A 128 -4.70 -14.68 -6.32
N PRO A 129 -5.23 -15.08 -5.16
CA PRO A 129 -5.68 -16.45 -4.98
C PRO A 129 -6.71 -16.76 -6.07
N GLU A 130 -6.60 -17.93 -6.70
CA GLU A 130 -7.66 -18.47 -7.56
C GLU A 130 -8.93 -18.47 -6.74
N THR A 131 -9.78 -17.48 -7.02
CA THR A 131 -11.08 -17.42 -6.38
C THR A 131 -11.98 -18.20 -7.32
N ASP A 132 -12.28 -19.45 -6.97
CA ASP A 132 -13.51 -20.10 -7.44
C ASP A 132 -14.59 -19.03 -7.28
N ALA A 133 -15.17 -18.60 -8.41
CA ALA A 133 -16.07 -17.48 -8.45
C ALA A 133 -17.10 -17.65 -7.32
N VAL A 134 -16.91 -16.93 -6.21
CA VAL A 134 -17.91 -16.89 -5.16
C VAL A 134 -19.10 -16.27 -5.89
N PRO A 135 -20.21 -17.02 -6.08
CA PRO A 135 -21.32 -16.50 -6.83
C PRO A 135 -21.66 -15.18 -6.17
N THR A 136 -21.78 -14.13 -6.98
CA THR A 136 -22.18 -12.79 -6.53
C THR A 136 -23.59 -12.91 -5.94
N LYS A 137 -23.69 -13.45 -4.74
CA LYS A 137 -24.86 -13.32 -3.90
C LYS A 137 -24.73 -11.90 -3.41
N ALA A 138 -25.47 -11.01 -4.08
CA ALA A 138 -25.60 -9.59 -3.78
C ALA A 138 -25.23 -9.35 -2.32
N ALA A 139 -24.03 -8.80 -2.11
CA ALA A 139 -23.49 -8.63 -0.76
C ALA A 139 -24.56 -7.85 0.02
N ARG A 140 -25.23 -8.53 0.96
CA ARG A 140 -26.12 -7.86 1.90
C ARG A 140 -25.28 -6.72 2.49
N PRO A 141 -25.77 -5.47 2.45
CA PRO A 141 -24.99 -4.36 2.96
C PRO A 141 -24.62 -4.69 4.40
N LEU A 142 -23.31 -4.79 4.68
CA LEU A 142 -22.78 -4.97 6.02
C LEU A 142 -23.38 -3.86 6.89
N ARG A 143 -24.33 -4.23 7.75
CA ARG A 143 -24.92 -3.28 8.70
C ARG A 143 -23.87 -2.96 9.74
N TYR A 144 -23.80 -1.68 10.08
CA TYR A 144 -23.04 -1.16 11.21
C TYR A 144 -23.64 -1.77 12.49
N GLY A 145 -23.14 -2.93 12.91
CA GLY A 145 -23.69 -3.72 14.02
C GLY A 145 -23.09 -5.11 14.17
N ASP A 146 -22.64 -5.74 13.07
CA ASP A 146 -22.09 -7.11 13.10
C ASP A 146 -20.66 -7.22 13.67
N TRP A 147 -20.03 -6.10 14.05
CA TRP A 147 -18.67 -6.09 14.64
C TRP A 147 -18.66 -5.91 16.16
N SER A 148 -19.82 -5.79 16.80
CA SER A 148 -19.90 -5.30 18.19
C SER A 148 -19.74 -6.37 19.27
N ASP A 149 -19.92 -7.66 18.96
CA ASP A 149 -20.16 -8.65 20.02
C ASP A 149 -18.94 -9.50 20.40
N HIS A 150 -17.75 -9.26 19.86
CA HIS A 150 -16.55 -10.08 20.16
C HIS A 150 -15.34 -9.31 20.70
N ALA A 151 -15.36 -7.98 20.70
CA ALA A 151 -14.22 -7.18 21.18
C ALA A 151 -14.34 -6.73 22.65
N ALA A 152 -15.49 -6.93 23.30
CA ALA A 152 -15.76 -6.47 24.66
C ALA A 152 -15.85 -7.63 25.65
N SER A 153 -14.73 -8.29 25.96
CA SER A 153 -14.68 -9.21 27.12
C SER A 153 -13.28 -9.47 27.71
N GLN A 154 -12.18 -8.99 27.13
CA GLN A 154 -10.85 -9.37 27.63
C GLN A 154 -9.87 -8.19 27.72
N ASN A 155 -10.30 -7.10 28.34
CA ASN A 155 -9.34 -6.09 28.81
C ASN A 155 -9.67 -5.66 30.24
N ASP A 156 -9.48 -6.59 31.17
CA ASP A 156 -9.14 -6.21 32.53
C ASP A 156 -8.08 -7.18 33.03
N GLN A 157 -7.01 -6.62 33.62
CA GLN A 157 -5.82 -7.28 34.17
C GLN A 157 -4.68 -7.63 33.18
N ARG A 158 -3.65 -6.75 33.08
CA ARG A 158 -2.24 -7.04 33.48
C ARG A 158 -1.27 -5.86 33.28
N PRO A 159 -0.14 -5.84 34.03
CA PRO A 159 0.57 -4.62 34.41
C PRO A 159 1.67 -4.17 33.42
N ALA A 160 2.10 -2.93 33.59
CA ALA A 160 3.17 -2.26 32.86
C ALA A 160 4.49 -3.06 32.88
N GLY A 161 4.89 -3.57 31.71
CA GLY A 161 6.20 -4.17 31.48
C GLY A 161 6.91 -3.48 30.32
N LYS A 162 8.08 -2.90 30.59
CA LYS A 162 8.98 -2.32 29.57
C LYS A 162 9.46 -3.42 28.62
N ILE A 163 9.21 -3.27 27.32
CA ILE A 163 9.90 -4.04 26.28
C ILE A 163 11.03 -3.16 25.73
N ARG A 164 12.26 -3.61 25.94
CA ARG A 164 13.51 -3.01 25.46
C ARG A 164 13.83 -3.63 24.09
N TRP A 165 13.78 -2.85 23.02
CA TRP A 165 14.38 -3.21 21.73
C TRP A 165 15.79 -2.64 21.69
N GLN A 166 16.78 -3.52 21.58
CA GLN A 166 18.18 -3.13 21.47
C GLN A 166 18.46 -2.57 20.07
N GLY A 167 18.93 -1.32 20.05
CA GLY A 167 20.01 -0.86 19.18
C GLY A 167 19.65 -0.56 17.74
N VAL A 168 19.21 0.67 17.46
CA VAL A 168 19.93 1.63 16.61
C VAL A 168 19.50 3.03 17.05
N ASP A 169 20.40 3.78 17.69
CA ASP A 169 20.16 5.19 18.02
C ASP A 169 20.30 6.04 16.75
N LEU A 170 19.25 6.76 16.38
CA LEU A 170 19.32 7.88 15.44
C LEU A 170 19.17 9.17 16.24
N HIS A 171 20.29 9.86 16.45
CA HIS A 171 20.28 11.23 16.94
C HIS A 171 19.84 12.18 15.81
N VAL A 172 18.92 13.07 16.18
CA VAL A 172 18.40 14.21 15.41
C VAL A 172 19.51 15.17 15.01
#